data_AF-A0A238UVA6-F1
#
_entry.id   AF-A0A238UVA6-F1
#
_cell.length_a   1.000
_cell.length_b   1.000
_cell.length_c   1.000
_cell.angle_alpha   90.00
_cell.angle_beta   90.00
_cell.angle_gamma   90.00
#
_symmetry.space_group_name_H-M   'P 1'
#
loop_
_entity.id
_entity.type
_entity.pdbx_description
1 polymer ?
#
loop_
_entity_poly.entity_id
_entity_poly.type
_entity_poly.pdbx_seq_one_letter_code
_entity_poly.pdbx_strand_id
1 'polypeptide(L)'
;MLPTLTPLTFDPAHPFPFISNLSLSLAVLTVDDGTKKFSRVKLPENRPRLIPIVDGEVPRGAIDEPSQHADADKFVRLEAVIAANVNLLFPNVEVLDCSTFRVTRNAEVRRNEEVAEGLIEMIEDVLRQRRFATVVRVEVDEAMPEEVRSMLVEQLEISERELFELPEPLGLDDYF
;
A
#
# COMPACT_ATOMS: atom_id res chain seq x y z
N MET A 1 -7.92 -13.59 4.76
CA MET A 1 -6.92 -12.51 4.78
C MET A 1 -5.59 -12.86 4.12
N LEU A 2 -5.13 -14.13 4.07
CA LEU A 2 -3.79 -14.43 3.49
C LEU A 2 -3.65 -14.58 1.95
N PRO A 3 -4.66 -14.84 1.10
CA PRO A 3 -4.38 -15.03 -0.34
C PRO A 3 -4.35 -13.76 -1.20
N THR A 4 -4.29 -12.54 -0.64
CA THR A 4 -4.37 -11.29 -1.45
C THR A 4 -3.30 -10.25 -1.13
N LEU A 5 -2.57 -10.38 -0.02
CA LEU A 5 -1.51 -9.43 0.34
C LEU A 5 -0.16 -9.99 -0.11
N THR A 6 0.40 -9.39 -1.16
CA THR A 6 1.73 -9.74 -1.67
C THR A 6 2.68 -8.57 -1.44
N PRO A 7 3.65 -8.70 -0.51
CA PRO A 7 4.73 -7.74 -0.38
C PRO A 7 5.56 -7.67 -1.65
N LEU A 8 5.81 -6.45 -2.14
CA LEU A 8 6.75 -6.19 -3.23
C LEU A 8 7.97 -5.48 -2.66
N THR A 9 9.05 -6.24 -2.46
CA THR A 9 10.32 -5.73 -1.97
C THR A 9 11.12 -5.09 -3.08
N PHE A 10 11.66 -3.91 -2.80
CA PHE A 10 12.61 -3.20 -3.63
C PHE A 10 14.03 -3.51 -3.15
N ASP A 11 14.88 -3.98 -4.07
CA ASP A 11 16.29 -4.28 -3.85
C ASP A 11 17.08 -4.15 -5.18
N PRO A 12 18.42 -4.26 -5.19
CA PRO A 12 19.20 -4.13 -6.44
C PRO A 12 18.81 -5.11 -7.57
N ALA A 13 18.18 -6.24 -7.25
CA ALA A 13 17.69 -7.22 -8.22
C ALA A 13 16.23 -6.99 -8.62
N HIS A 14 15.45 -6.26 -7.82
CA HIS A 14 14.03 -5.98 -8.02
C HIS A 14 13.76 -4.47 -7.97
N PRO A 15 13.54 -3.81 -9.12
CA PRO A 15 13.33 -2.36 -9.16
C PRO A 15 12.05 -1.94 -8.42
N PHE A 16 11.96 -0.65 -8.09
CA PHE A 16 10.83 -0.12 -7.35
C PHE A 16 9.51 -0.37 -8.09
N PRO A 17 8.48 -0.92 -7.42
CA PRO A 17 7.27 -1.36 -8.10
C PRO A 17 6.42 -0.17 -8.56
N PHE A 18 5.74 -0.30 -9.69
CA PHE A 18 4.75 0.68 -10.12
C PHE A 18 3.61 0.82 -9.10
N ILE A 19 3.41 2.02 -8.54
CA ILE A 19 2.31 2.31 -7.62
C ILE A 19 1.04 2.71 -8.38
N SER A 20 -0.06 1.97 -8.17
CA SER A 20 -1.37 2.26 -8.76
C SER A 20 -1.90 3.64 -8.33
N ASN A 21 -2.59 4.32 -9.24
CA ASN A 21 -3.23 5.60 -8.94
C ASN A 21 -4.30 5.42 -7.85
N LEU A 22 -4.34 6.34 -6.89
CA LEU A 22 -5.27 6.38 -5.76
C LEU A 22 -5.30 5.13 -4.87
N SER A 23 -4.37 4.18 -5.07
CA SER A 23 -4.27 3.00 -4.23
C SER A 23 -3.61 3.35 -2.90
N LEU A 24 -4.27 3.02 -1.80
CA LEU A 24 -3.67 3.04 -0.48
C LEU A 24 -2.67 1.87 -0.35
N SER A 25 -1.50 2.15 0.21
CA SER A 25 -0.42 1.19 0.38
C SER A 25 0.28 1.37 1.73
N LEU A 26 0.91 0.30 2.21
CA LEU A 26 1.85 0.34 3.31
C LEU A 26 3.27 0.34 2.77
N ALA A 27 4.06 1.26 3.29
CA ALA A 27 5.50 1.37 3.18
C ALA A 27 6.11 0.64 4.38
N VAL A 28 6.73 -0.52 4.14
CA VAL A 28 7.29 -1.36 5.21
C VAL A 28 8.81 -1.32 5.10
N LEU A 29 9.46 -0.82 6.16
CA LEU A 29 10.91 -0.85 6.29
C LEU A 29 11.29 -2.06 7.14
N THR A 30 12.07 -2.97 6.58
CA THR A 30 12.58 -4.14 7.29
C THR A 30 14.10 -4.12 7.35
N VAL A 31 14.68 -4.86 8.28
CA VAL A 31 16.12 -5.15 8.33
C VAL A 31 16.35 -6.66 8.32
N ASP A 32 17.26 -7.09 7.46
CA ASP A 32 17.64 -8.48 7.22
C ASP A 32 19.16 -8.54 7.09
N ASP A 33 19.82 -9.25 8.01
CA ASP A 33 21.29 -9.30 8.12
C ASP A 33 21.98 -7.92 8.08
N GLY A 34 21.40 -6.93 8.76
CA GLY A 34 21.91 -5.56 8.83
C GLY A 34 21.64 -4.72 7.57
N THR A 35 20.99 -5.28 6.55
CA THR A 35 20.59 -4.56 5.34
C THR A 35 19.13 -4.13 5.45
N LYS A 36 18.86 -2.83 5.34
CA LYS A 36 17.49 -2.32 5.27
C LYS A 36 16.88 -2.63 3.91
N LYS A 37 15.62 -3.06 3.90
CA LYS A 37 14.82 -3.34 2.70
C LYS A 37 13.51 -2.60 2.78
N PHE A 38 13.09 -2.02 1.67
CA PHE A 38 11.80 -1.38 1.55
C PHE A 38 10.84 -2.31 0.82
N SER A 39 9.62 -2.43 1.33
CA SER A 39 8.60 -3.26 0.73
C SER A 39 7.26 -2.53 0.69
N ARG A 40 6.58 -2.64 -0.44
CA ARG A 40 5.20 -2.16 -0.59
C ARG A 40 4.21 -3.27 -0.31
N VAL A 41 3.20 -2.99 0.50
CA VAL A 41 1.99 -3.83 0.59
C VAL A 41 0.80 -3.02 0.12
N LYS A 42 0.21 -3.38 -1.03
CA LYS A 42 -1.02 -2.72 -1.52
C LYS A 42 -2.22 -3.18 -0.70
N LEU A 43 -3.07 -2.25 -0.29
CA LEU A 43 -4.34 -2.61 0.36
C LEU A 43 -5.32 -3.20 -0.66
N PRO A 44 -6.06 -4.26 -0.30
CA PRO A 44 -7.04 -4.86 -1.19
C PRO A 44 -8.27 -3.96 -1.32
N GLU A 45 -8.54 -3.49 -2.53
CA GLU A 45 -9.68 -2.61 -2.85
C GLU A 45 -11.02 -3.37 -2.90
N ASN A 46 -10.98 -4.70 -3.03
CA ASN A 46 -12.16 -5.56 -3.00
C ASN A 46 -12.67 -5.88 -1.59
N ARG A 47 -12.18 -5.16 -0.57
CA ARG A 47 -12.53 -5.34 0.84
C ARG A 47 -13.02 -4.01 1.43
N PRO A 48 -14.05 -4.02 2.31
CA PRO A 48 -14.43 -2.83 3.04
C PRO A 48 -13.25 -2.27 3.83
N ARG A 49 -13.02 -0.97 3.72
CA ARG A 49 -11.95 -0.30 4.47
C ARG A 49 -12.25 -0.17 5.96
N LEU A 50 -13.53 -0.15 6.33
CA LEU A 50 -13.99 -0.28 7.72
C LEU A 50 -14.44 -1.72 7.97
N ILE A 51 -13.74 -2.41 8.86
CA ILE A 51 -14.05 -3.77 9.28
C ILE A 51 -14.85 -3.68 10.58
N PRO A 52 -16.08 -4.20 10.65
CA PRO A 52 -16.85 -4.22 11.89
C PRO A 52 -16.17 -5.11 12.93
N ILE A 53 -16.17 -4.66 14.18
CA ILE A 53 -15.73 -5.45 15.32
C ILE A 53 -16.91 -6.31 15.78
N VAL A 54 -16.66 -7.60 15.88
CA VAL A 54 -17.65 -8.58 16.30
C VAL A 54 -17.27 -9.09 17.69
N ASP A 55 -18.23 -9.10 18.60
CA ASP A 55 -18.03 -9.66 19.93
C ASP A 55 -18.20 -11.19 19.85
N GLY A 56 -17.11 -11.94 20.07
CA GLY A 56 -17.10 -13.42 20.07
C GLY A 56 -16.09 -14.06 19.11
N GLU A 57 -16.06 -15.39 19.04
CA GLU A 57 -15.21 -16.12 18.09
C GLU A 57 -15.73 -15.94 16.66
N VAL A 58 -14.90 -15.37 15.78
CA VAL A 58 -15.19 -15.28 14.34
C VAL A 58 -14.75 -16.58 13.68
N PRO A 59 -15.66 -17.36 13.06
CA PRO A 59 -15.24 -18.52 12.29
C PRO A 59 -14.27 -18.10 11.18
N ARG A 60 -13.18 -18.86 10.98
CA ARG A 60 -12.25 -18.61 9.86
C ARG A 60 -13.03 -18.60 8.55
N GLY A 61 -13.06 -17.44 7.89
CA GLY A 61 -13.76 -17.25 6.62
C GLY A 61 -15.05 -16.42 6.69
N ALA A 62 -15.52 -16.02 7.88
CA ALA A 62 -16.76 -15.26 8.03
C ALA A 62 -16.63 -13.74 7.78
N ILE A 63 -15.44 -13.25 7.37
CA ILE A 63 -15.23 -11.83 7.02
C ILE A 63 -16.03 -11.37 5.78
N ASP A 64 -16.58 -12.31 5.02
CA ASP A 64 -17.38 -12.04 3.82
C ASP A 64 -18.90 -12.04 4.11
N GLU A 65 -19.32 -12.37 5.35
CA GLU A 65 -20.71 -12.43 5.77
C GLU A 65 -20.97 -11.43 6.91
N PRO A 66 -22.05 -10.62 6.86
CA PRO A 66 -22.43 -9.76 7.98
C PRO A 66 -22.67 -10.61 9.23
N SER A 67 -21.81 -10.45 10.24
CA SER A 67 -22.01 -11.14 11.51
C SER A 67 -23.24 -10.55 12.21
N GLN A 68 -24.22 -11.39 12.53
CA GLN A 68 -25.43 -10.98 13.27
C GLN A 68 -25.13 -10.48 14.70
N HIS A 69 -23.88 -10.64 15.17
CA HIS A 69 -23.37 -10.21 16.47
C HIS A 69 -22.30 -9.10 16.34
N ALA A 70 -22.21 -8.41 15.20
CA ALA A 70 -21.39 -7.22 15.10
C ALA A 70 -21.98 -6.12 15.99
N ASP A 71 -21.14 -5.53 16.85
CA ASP A 71 -21.50 -4.31 17.53
C ASP A 71 -21.52 -3.21 16.46
N ALA A 72 -22.73 -2.76 16.09
CA ALA A 72 -22.97 -1.94 14.91
C ALA A 72 -22.24 -0.58 14.94
N ASP A 73 -21.70 -0.20 16.10
CA ASP A 73 -21.04 1.09 16.35
C ASP A 73 -19.50 0.98 16.43
N LYS A 74 -18.91 -0.21 16.29
CA LYS A 74 -17.45 -0.41 16.41
C LYS A 74 -16.81 -0.91 15.13
N PHE A 75 -15.83 -0.17 14.63
CA PHE A 75 -15.08 -0.50 13.42
C PHE A 75 -13.58 -0.33 13.63
N VAL A 76 -12.80 -1.07 12.86
CA VAL A 76 -11.35 -0.91 12.71
C VAL A 76 -11.00 -0.69 11.24
N ARG A 77 -9.99 0.14 10.98
CA ARG A 77 -9.49 0.40 9.64
C ARG A 77 -8.71 -0.81 9.10
N LEU A 78 -8.92 -1.15 7.82
CA LEU A 78 -8.23 -2.25 7.15
C LEU A 78 -6.72 -2.08 7.18
N GLU A 79 -6.21 -0.87 6.92
CA GLU A 79 -4.78 -0.54 7.01
C GLU A 79 -4.22 -0.83 8.39
N ALA A 80 -4.97 -0.51 9.45
CA ALA A 80 -4.53 -0.73 10.83
C ALA A 80 -4.48 -2.22 11.17
N VAL A 81 -5.45 -3.01 10.68
CA VAL A 81 -5.43 -4.48 10.85
C VAL A 81 -4.22 -5.08 10.13
N ILE A 82 -3.94 -4.65 8.91
CA ILE A 82 -2.78 -5.16 8.15
C ILE A 82 -1.47 -4.74 8.82
N ALA A 83 -1.33 -3.47 9.21
CA ALA A 83 -0.15 -2.95 9.87
C ALA A 83 0.12 -3.67 11.21
N ALA A 84 -0.91 -3.89 12.03
CA ALA A 84 -0.79 -4.62 13.30
C ALA A 84 -0.37 -6.10 13.11
N ASN A 85 -0.58 -6.66 11.92
CA ASN A 85 -0.25 -8.05 11.58
C ASN A 85 0.86 -8.15 10.53
N VAL A 86 1.61 -7.07 10.28
CA VAL A 86 2.60 -6.99 9.18
C VAL A 86 3.69 -8.06 9.29
N ASN A 87 4.04 -8.49 10.50
CA ASN A 87 5.00 -9.57 10.75
C ASN A 87 4.61 -10.91 10.10
N LEU A 88 3.32 -11.15 9.83
CA LEU A 88 2.87 -12.34 9.10
C LEU A 88 3.26 -12.31 7.62
N LEU A 89 3.46 -11.13 7.06
CA LEU A 89 3.89 -10.91 5.67
C LEU A 89 5.42 -10.90 5.53
N PHE A 90 6.13 -10.60 6.61
CA PHE A 90 7.59 -10.49 6.66
C PHE A 90 8.17 -11.44 7.70
N PRO A 91 8.01 -12.77 7.52
CA PRO A 91 8.56 -13.72 8.46
C PRO A 91 10.09 -13.69 8.44
N ASN A 92 10.71 -13.78 9.61
CA ASN A 92 12.16 -13.89 9.81
C ASN A 92 12.98 -12.61 9.55
N VAL A 93 12.33 -11.46 9.37
CA VAL A 93 13.02 -10.16 9.33
C VAL A 93 12.44 -9.25 10.41
N GLU A 94 13.22 -8.27 10.86
CA GLU A 94 12.74 -7.27 11.82
C GLU A 94 12.07 -6.13 11.05
N VAL A 95 10.82 -5.81 11.41
CA VAL A 95 10.08 -4.66 10.87
C VAL A 95 10.43 -3.43 11.69
N LEU A 96 11.07 -2.45 11.07
CA LEU A 96 11.49 -1.19 11.68
C LEU A 96 10.39 -0.13 11.60
N ASP A 97 9.63 -0.11 10.50
CA ASP A 97 8.55 0.84 10.29
C ASP A 97 7.46 0.25 9.37
N CYS A 98 6.22 0.71 9.56
CA CYS A 98 5.09 0.38 8.70
C CYS A 98 4.16 1.58 8.63
N SER A 99 4.28 2.36 7.57
CA SER A 99 3.58 3.64 7.40
C SER A 99 2.66 3.63 6.19
N THR A 100 1.53 4.34 6.24
CA THR A 100 0.59 4.43 5.12
C THR A 100 1.03 5.49 4.10
N PHE A 101 0.78 5.23 2.81
CA PHE A 101 0.93 6.21 1.75
C PHE A 101 -0.06 6.00 0.60
N ARG A 102 -0.37 7.07 -0.13
CA ARG A 102 -1.25 7.07 -1.32
C ARG A 102 -0.64 7.92 -2.42
N VAL A 103 -0.73 7.47 -3.67
CA VAL A 103 -0.19 8.16 -4.84
C VAL A 103 -1.34 8.66 -5.73
N THR A 104 -1.29 9.91 -6.18
CA THR A 104 -2.15 10.44 -7.24
C THR A 104 -1.34 10.67 -8.51
N ARG A 105 -1.88 10.25 -9.64
CA ARG A 105 -1.35 10.42 -10.99
C ARG A 105 -2.33 11.20 -11.86
N ASN A 106 -1.84 11.82 -12.92
CA ASN A 106 -2.68 12.57 -13.85
C ASN A 106 -3.65 11.64 -14.63
N ALA A 107 -4.85 12.13 -14.97
CA ALA A 107 -6.04 11.33 -15.29
C ALA A 107 -6.12 10.67 -16.70
N GLU A 108 -5.05 10.64 -17.49
CA GLU A 108 -5.05 9.99 -18.81
C GLU A 108 -4.67 8.49 -18.80
N VAL A 109 -4.48 7.89 -17.62
CA VAL A 109 -4.21 6.46 -17.45
C VAL A 109 -5.51 5.65 -17.55
N ARG A 110 -6.15 5.62 -18.71
CA ARG A 110 -7.28 4.71 -18.95
C ARG A 110 -6.79 3.37 -19.51
N ARG A 111 -7.09 2.31 -18.77
CA ARG A 111 -7.11 0.89 -19.14
C ARG A 111 -5.73 0.24 -19.30
N ASN A 112 -5.23 -0.35 -18.21
CA ASN A 112 -4.60 -1.68 -18.18
C ASN A 112 -4.11 -1.96 -16.74
N GLU A 113 -5.02 -1.93 -15.76
CA GLU A 113 -4.72 -2.25 -14.36
C GLU A 113 -4.49 -3.76 -14.11
N GLU A 114 -4.52 -4.58 -15.17
CA GLU A 114 -4.31 -6.05 -15.11
C GLU A 114 -3.09 -6.54 -15.91
N VAL A 115 -1.99 -5.78 -15.97
CA VAL A 115 -0.73 -6.30 -16.56
C VAL A 115 0.33 -6.45 -15.49
N ALA A 116 0.17 -7.50 -14.69
CA ALA A 116 1.28 -8.16 -14.01
C ALA A 116 1.45 -9.53 -14.67
N GLU A 117 2.02 -9.58 -15.88
CA GLU A 117 2.68 -10.77 -16.45
C GLU A 117 3.23 -10.44 -17.84
N GLY A 118 4.56 -10.31 -17.98
CA GLY A 118 5.21 -10.19 -19.31
C GLY A 118 6.43 -9.27 -19.36
N LEU A 119 7.54 -9.68 -18.73
CA LEU A 119 8.81 -8.93 -18.67
C LEU A 119 9.47 -8.63 -20.04
N ILE A 120 8.94 -9.13 -21.17
CA ILE A 120 9.63 -9.07 -22.48
C ILE A 120 8.91 -8.19 -23.52
N GLU A 121 7.65 -7.81 -23.35
CA GLU A 121 6.99 -6.80 -24.22
C GLU A 121 7.26 -5.34 -23.77
N MET A 122 7.92 -5.16 -22.62
CA MET A 122 8.03 -3.88 -21.90
C MET A 122 8.80 -2.77 -22.64
N ILE A 123 9.77 -3.07 -23.50
CA ILE A 123 10.71 -2.02 -23.98
C ILE A 123 10.04 -1.01 -24.94
N GLU A 124 9.10 -1.45 -25.79
CA GLU A 124 8.43 -0.55 -26.74
C GLU A 124 7.32 0.30 -26.09
N ASP A 125 6.67 -0.22 -25.05
CA ASP A 125 5.61 0.48 -24.30
C ASP A 125 6.17 1.43 -23.22
N VAL A 126 7.36 1.16 -22.69
CA VAL A 126 8.04 1.98 -21.68
C VAL A 126 8.24 3.43 -22.14
N LEU A 127 8.54 3.67 -23.42
CA LEU A 127 8.69 5.04 -23.95
C LEU A 127 7.35 5.79 -24.07
N ARG A 128 6.23 5.07 -24.26
CA ARG A 128 4.90 5.66 -24.38
C ARG A 128 4.28 5.92 -23.01
N GLN A 129 4.45 5.01 -22.05
CA GLN A 129 3.97 5.15 -20.66
C GLN A 129 4.69 6.26 -19.87
N ARG A 130 5.97 6.53 -20.17
CA ARG A 130 6.77 7.59 -19.51
C ARG A 130 6.16 8.99 -19.62
N ARG A 131 5.29 9.22 -20.60
CA ARG A 131 4.65 10.52 -20.85
C ARG A 131 3.28 10.68 -20.14
N PHE A 132 2.70 9.60 -19.58
CA PHE A 132 1.32 9.59 -19.06
C PHE A 132 1.15 9.06 -17.63
N ALA A 133 2.22 8.61 -16.98
CA ALA A 133 2.19 8.05 -15.62
C ALA A 133 2.80 8.98 -14.55
N THR A 134 2.90 10.29 -14.75
CA THR A 134 3.56 11.17 -13.77
C THR A 134 2.81 11.18 -12.43
N VAL A 135 3.51 10.89 -11.34
CA VAL A 135 3.01 11.12 -9.99
C VAL A 135 2.93 12.63 -9.78
N VAL A 136 1.76 13.12 -9.41
CA VAL A 136 1.52 14.55 -9.17
C VAL A 136 1.33 14.87 -7.69
N ARG A 137 1.14 13.84 -6.87
CA ARG A 137 0.95 13.97 -5.42
C ARG A 137 1.20 12.63 -4.73
N VAL A 138 1.87 12.68 -3.59
CA VAL A 138 2.03 11.58 -2.65
C VAL A 138 1.58 12.05 -1.29
N GLU A 139 0.61 11.34 -0.72
CA GLU A 139 0.16 11.53 0.65
C GLU A 139 0.85 10.49 1.53
N VAL A 140 1.38 10.91 2.67
CA VAL A 140 2.02 10.05 3.67
C VAL A 140 1.48 10.36 5.06
N ASP A 141 1.49 9.37 5.93
CA ASP A 141 1.24 9.58 7.36
C ASP A 141 2.27 10.57 7.95
N GLU A 142 1.81 11.54 8.75
CA GLU A 142 2.65 12.46 9.53
C GLU A 142 3.67 11.73 10.42
N ALA A 143 3.33 10.53 10.90
CA ALA A 143 4.23 9.72 11.73
C ALA A 143 5.33 9.00 10.91
N MET A 144 5.26 9.02 9.58
CA MET A 144 6.20 8.30 8.72
C MET A 144 7.64 8.79 8.94
N PRO A 145 8.63 7.92 9.16
CA PRO A 145 10.02 8.33 9.32
C PRO A 145 10.56 9.08 8.08
N GLU A 146 11.42 10.08 8.30
CA GLU A 146 12.03 10.88 7.23
C GLU A 146 12.77 10.02 6.20
N GLU A 147 13.47 8.96 6.64
CA GLU A 147 14.16 8.02 5.76
C GLU A 147 13.21 7.34 4.76
N VAL A 148 12.01 6.96 5.19
CA VAL A 148 10.99 6.34 4.33
C VAL A 148 10.40 7.37 3.37
N ARG A 149 10.16 8.60 3.85
CA ARG A 149 9.70 9.72 3.02
C ARG A 149 10.71 10.05 1.91
N SER A 150 11.98 10.23 2.25
CA SER A 150 13.04 10.53 1.29
C SER A 150 13.18 9.43 0.25
N MET A 151 13.06 8.17 0.66
CA MET A 151 13.07 7.04 -0.28
C MET A 151 11.88 7.10 -1.24
N LEU A 152 10.66 7.40 -0.76
CA LEU A 152 9.49 7.56 -1.64
C LEU A 152 9.69 8.71 -2.63
N VAL A 153 10.25 9.84 -2.18
CA VAL A 153 10.55 10.99 -3.04
C VAL A 153 11.54 10.61 -4.15
N GLU A 154 12.62 9.93 -3.80
CA GLU A 154 13.64 9.48 -4.75
C GLU A 154 13.08 8.46 -5.75
N GLN A 155 12.43 7.40 -5.26
CA GLN A 155 11.99 6.29 -6.10
C GLN A 155 10.78 6.64 -6.98
N LEU A 156 9.95 7.60 -6.56
CA LEU A 156 8.82 8.08 -7.37
C LEU A 156 9.20 9.23 -8.30
N GLU A 157 10.47 9.67 -8.28
CA GLU A 157 10.99 10.79 -9.08
C GLU A 157 10.16 12.08 -8.89
N ILE A 158 9.73 12.36 -7.66
CA ILE A 158 8.96 13.56 -7.32
C ILE A 158 9.80 14.58 -6.57
N SER A 159 9.26 15.78 -6.43
CA SER A 159 9.79 16.82 -5.56
C SER A 159 9.07 16.84 -4.20
N GLU A 160 9.71 17.44 -3.19
CA GLU A 160 9.11 17.69 -1.87
C GLU A 160 7.79 18.49 -1.94
N ARG A 161 7.54 19.23 -3.02
CA ARG A 161 6.29 19.97 -3.22
C ARG A 161 5.10 19.08 -3.56
N GLU A 162 5.37 17.86 -4.00
CA GLU A 162 4.38 16.85 -4.34
C GLU A 162 4.17 15.87 -3.18
N LEU A 163 4.96 15.96 -2.11
CA LEU A 163 4.81 15.20 -0.88
C LEU A 163 3.93 15.95 0.12
N PHE A 164 2.91 15.28 0.66
CA PHE A 164 1.97 15.83 1.62
C PHE A 164 1.90 14.93 2.85
N GLU A 165 2.33 15.44 3.99
CA GLU A 165 2.13 14.82 5.30
C GLU A 165 0.72 15.15 5.77
N LEU A 166 -0.07 14.11 6.08
CA LEU A 166 -1.45 14.23 6.51
C LEU A 166 -1.71 13.33 7.73
N PRO A 167 -2.61 13.74 8.63
CA PRO A 167 -3.01 12.88 9.73
C PRO A 167 -3.76 11.65 9.20
N GLU A 168 -3.56 10.50 9.84
CA GLU A 168 -4.34 9.31 9.51
C GLU A 168 -5.84 9.48 9.84
N PRO A 169 -6.75 8.84 9.08
CA PRO A 169 -6.48 8.01 7.91
C PRO A 169 -6.34 8.82 6.62
N LEU A 170 -5.41 8.40 5.75
CA LEU A 170 -5.26 8.96 4.41
C LEU A 170 -6.47 8.65 3.54
N GLY A 171 -6.73 9.43 2.49
CA GLY A 171 -7.72 9.03 1.50
C GLY A 171 -9.15 8.91 2.01
N LEU A 172 -9.61 9.93 2.75
CA LEU A 172 -10.94 9.96 3.37
C LEU A 172 -12.11 9.83 2.36
N ASP A 173 -11.87 10.11 1.09
CA ASP A 173 -12.79 9.92 -0.02
C ASP A 173 -13.22 8.46 -0.20
N ASP A 174 -12.39 7.49 0.18
CA ASP A 174 -12.69 6.06 0.01
C ASP A 174 -13.70 5.52 1.05
N TYR A 175 -14.15 6.35 2.00
CA TYR A 175 -15.15 5.96 3.01
C TYR A 175 -16.60 6.29 2.60
N PHE A 176 -16.83 7.01 1.50
CA PHE A 176 -18.14 7.56 1.10
C PHE A 176 -18.64 7.03 -0.24
#